data_AF-A0A6L4X572-F1
#
_entry.id   AF-A0A6L4X572-F1
#
_cell.length_a   1.000
_cell.length_b   1.000
_cell.length_c   1.000
_cell.angle_alpha   90.00
_cell.angle_beta   90.00
_cell.angle_gamma   90.00
#
_symmetry.space_group_name_H-M   'P 1'
#
loop_
_entity.id
_entity.type
_entity.pdbx_description
1 polymer ?
#
loop_
_entity_poly.entity_id
_entity_poly.type
_entity_poly.pdbx_seq_one_letter_code
_entity_poly.pdbx_strand_id
1 'polypeptide(L)'
;MPAVAAKYGDQSSTAAAEWYERTRRKWFDEEYDAQAAAPFDDTAMRKSIRWKAGVLFGDDPEEFLPWANSALDRWVKQSGRDTIHANARKDPRKPRYARVPQGPTCAFCIMLASRGFVYASAESAGGDMNDYHADCDCEIIPNWDKKNPKIEGYDPEALYKRYTACRSTVEDLLTQDRYQQTYLDPLAKENDKATPLTFDQWITREILHEMDWRDRQWLYDGTQPAIEFANEALRKETEENRAQEIRTAERARMHGIKPYFQVDYKEIENPRTHVMERAGLADWRGGTEIKTLDTAKTARTIDSYLGNTSKKADATRLIFDNTESLYLTDEQLVEFINRSHRFRRGAVYVITKSGKLLRIK
;
A
#
# COMPACT_ATOMS: atom_id res chain seq x y z
N MET A 1 15.96 18.43 15.32
CA MET A 1 15.73 17.70 14.06
C MET A 1 16.43 18.35 12.86
N PRO A 2 16.25 19.64 12.52
CA PRO A 2 16.81 20.16 11.26
C PRO A 2 18.34 20.12 11.18
N ALA A 3 19.05 20.44 12.27
CA ALA A 3 20.51 20.31 12.32
C ALA A 3 21.01 18.87 12.13
N VAL A 4 20.22 17.88 12.56
CA VAL A 4 20.53 16.46 12.39
C VAL A 4 20.31 16.06 10.93
N ALA A 5 19.17 16.45 10.35
CA ALA A 5 18.88 16.24 8.93
C ALA A 5 19.94 16.87 8.02
N ALA A 6 20.37 18.11 8.31
CA ALA A 6 21.41 18.79 7.56
C ALA A 6 22.75 18.04 7.65
N LYS A 7 23.22 17.74 8.86
CA LYS A 7 24.50 17.06 9.06
C LYS A 7 24.58 15.71 8.37
N TYR A 8 23.57 14.85 8.56
CA TYR A 8 23.57 13.51 7.98
C TYR A 8 23.14 13.52 6.51
N GLY A 9 22.33 14.49 6.09
CA GLY A 9 21.99 14.74 4.68
C GLY A 9 23.22 15.14 3.86
N ASP A 10 24.08 16.02 4.38
CA ASP A 10 25.34 16.39 3.73
C ASP A 10 26.26 15.17 3.56
N GLN A 11 26.42 14.37 4.61
CA GLN A 11 27.20 13.11 4.54
C GLN A 11 26.60 12.13 3.51
N SER A 12 25.28 12.01 3.47
CA SER A 12 24.54 11.19 2.50
C SER A 12 24.79 11.68 1.06
N SER A 13 24.72 12.99 0.81
CA SER A 13 25.03 13.59 -0.49
C SER A 13 26.47 13.34 -0.93
N THR A 14 27.46 13.54 -0.04
CA THR A 14 28.88 13.26 -0.38
C THR A 14 29.09 11.80 -0.72
N ALA A 15 28.59 10.88 0.11
CA ALA A 15 28.70 9.45 -0.14
C ALA A 15 28.01 9.03 -1.45
N ALA A 16 26.87 9.64 -1.76
CA ALA A 16 26.13 9.41 -3.01
C ALA A 16 26.90 9.90 -4.25
N ALA A 17 27.56 11.06 -4.17
CA ALA A 17 28.42 11.58 -5.24
C ALA A 17 29.60 10.64 -5.50
N GLU A 18 30.35 10.27 -4.45
CA GLU A 18 31.48 9.33 -4.56
C GLU A 18 31.03 7.97 -5.11
N TRP A 19 29.87 7.47 -4.65
CA TRP A 19 29.31 6.23 -5.16
C TRP A 19 28.92 6.34 -6.64
N TYR A 20 28.36 7.46 -7.08
CA TYR A 20 28.01 7.70 -8.47
C TYR A 20 29.25 7.62 -9.37
N GLU A 21 30.33 8.30 -8.97
CA GLU A 21 31.61 8.26 -9.70
C GLU A 21 32.17 6.84 -9.77
N ARG A 22 32.26 6.14 -8.63
CA ARG A 22 32.75 4.76 -8.59
C ARG A 22 31.92 3.84 -9.48
N THR A 23 30.61 4.03 -9.51
CA THR A 23 29.71 3.24 -10.33
C THR A 23 29.90 3.56 -11.82
N ARG A 24 30.01 4.84 -12.18
CA ARG A 24 30.27 5.28 -13.57
C ARG A 24 31.62 4.79 -14.09
N ARG A 25 32.68 4.80 -13.26
CA ARG A 25 34.03 4.33 -13.62
C ARG A 25 34.09 2.85 -14.02
N LYS A 26 33.10 2.04 -13.64
CA LYS A 26 32.98 0.65 -14.12
C LYS A 26 32.61 0.55 -15.60
N TRP A 27 32.12 1.65 -16.20
CA TRP A 27 31.67 1.70 -17.58
C TRP A 27 32.61 2.51 -18.48
N PHE A 28 33.28 3.53 -17.92
CA PHE A 28 34.12 4.46 -18.67
C PHE A 28 35.35 4.86 -17.85
N ASP A 29 36.50 4.98 -18.52
CA ASP A 29 37.76 5.41 -17.91
C ASP A 29 37.85 6.94 -17.74
N GLU A 30 36.91 7.70 -18.30
CA GLU A 30 36.83 9.16 -18.17
C GLU A 30 36.52 9.59 -16.73
N GLU A 31 37.29 10.54 -16.21
CA GLU A 31 36.96 11.22 -14.96
C GLU A 31 35.62 11.95 -15.08
N TYR A 32 34.85 11.91 -14.00
CA TYR A 32 33.58 12.60 -13.85
C TYR A 32 33.50 13.11 -12.42
N ASP A 33 33.27 14.42 -12.26
CA ASP A 33 33.18 15.10 -10.97
C ASP A 33 31.72 15.20 -10.54
N ALA A 34 31.27 14.27 -9.70
CA ALA A 34 29.88 14.22 -9.25
C ALA A 34 29.63 15.28 -8.19
N GLN A 35 28.58 16.09 -8.40
CA GLN A 35 28.26 17.19 -7.51
C GLN A 35 27.26 16.74 -6.45
N ALA A 36 27.60 16.92 -5.18
CA ALA A 36 26.66 16.74 -4.06
C ALA A 36 25.47 17.71 -4.19
N ALA A 37 24.25 17.22 -4.00
CA ALA A 37 23.08 18.07 -3.91
C ALA A 37 23.08 18.84 -2.59
N ALA A 38 22.46 20.02 -2.60
CA ALA A 38 22.24 20.80 -1.38
C ALA A 38 21.42 19.98 -0.36
N PRO A 39 21.61 20.22 0.95
CA PRO A 39 20.79 19.60 1.98
C PRO A 39 19.33 19.99 1.80
N PHE A 40 18.44 19.16 2.36
CA PHE A 40 17.00 19.39 2.32
C PHE A 40 16.63 20.77 2.93
N ASP A 41 15.63 21.45 2.37
CA ASP A 41 15.24 22.81 2.78
C ASP A 41 14.80 22.89 4.26
N ASP A 42 15.57 23.63 5.06
CA ASP A 42 15.29 23.89 6.47
C ASP A 42 13.94 24.58 6.70
N THR A 43 13.52 25.45 5.77
CA THR A 43 12.24 26.16 5.88
C THR A 43 11.07 25.20 5.77
N ALA A 44 11.08 24.32 4.76
CA ALA A 44 10.11 23.25 4.61
C ALA A 44 10.10 22.31 5.82
N MET A 45 11.25 21.89 6.34
CA MET A 45 11.32 21.04 7.55
C MET A 45 10.64 21.71 8.75
N ARG A 46 10.99 22.98 9.03
CA ARG A 46 10.40 23.73 10.14
C ARG A 46 8.89 23.89 9.99
N LYS A 47 8.40 24.10 8.78
CA LYS A 47 6.96 24.18 8.50
C LYS A 47 6.26 22.85 8.82
N SER A 48 6.81 21.72 8.37
CA SER A 48 6.28 20.39 8.68
C SER A 48 6.30 20.08 10.18
N ILE A 49 7.40 20.39 10.87
CA ILE A 49 7.52 20.22 12.33
C ILE A 49 6.45 21.05 13.05
N ARG A 50 6.30 22.33 12.69
CA ARG A 50 5.32 23.21 13.34
C ARG A 50 3.89 22.72 13.12
N TRP A 51 3.58 22.24 11.92
CA TRP A 51 2.27 21.66 11.62
C TRP A 51 2.00 20.43 12.49
N LYS A 52 2.94 19.47 12.55
CA LYS A 52 2.72 18.26 13.36
C LYS A 52 2.77 18.50 14.86
N ALA A 53 3.52 19.51 15.33
CA ALA A 53 3.63 19.83 16.76
C ALA A 53 2.27 20.11 17.44
N GLY A 54 1.21 20.41 16.67
CA GLY A 54 -0.14 20.51 17.22
C GLY A 54 -0.61 19.26 17.97
N VAL A 55 -0.17 18.06 17.57
CA VAL A 55 -0.57 16.80 18.23
C VAL A 55 -0.05 16.67 19.66
N LEU A 56 1.08 17.34 19.98
CA LEU A 56 1.65 17.37 21.34
C LEU A 56 0.72 18.04 22.36
N PHE A 57 -0.25 18.81 21.88
CA PHE A 57 -1.23 19.52 22.71
C PHE A 57 -2.65 18.94 22.54
N GLY A 58 -2.80 17.83 21.81
CA GLY A 58 -4.06 17.13 21.59
C GLY A 58 -4.18 15.87 22.44
N ASP A 59 -5.16 15.03 22.08
CA ASP A 59 -5.48 13.80 22.81
C ASP A 59 -4.45 12.67 22.64
N ASP A 60 -3.60 12.75 21.60
CA ASP A 60 -2.58 11.74 21.28
C ASP A 60 -1.19 12.38 21.02
N PRO A 61 -0.49 12.83 22.08
CA PRO A 61 0.84 13.41 21.96
C PRO A 61 1.91 12.39 21.56
N GLU A 62 1.67 11.09 21.77
CA GLU A 62 2.63 10.02 21.45
C GLU A 62 2.85 9.87 19.94
N GLU A 63 1.88 10.28 19.11
CA GLU A 63 1.97 10.26 17.65
C GLU A 63 3.13 11.10 17.09
N PHE A 64 3.61 12.11 17.84
CA PHE A 64 4.66 13.00 17.37
C PHE A 64 6.00 12.28 17.16
N LEU A 65 6.39 11.39 18.08
CA LEU A 65 7.71 10.76 18.03
C LEU A 65 7.86 9.79 16.84
N PRO A 66 6.92 8.86 16.57
CA PRO A 66 6.94 8.03 15.38
C PRO A 66 7.00 8.87 14.09
N TRP A 67 6.16 9.91 14.00
CA TRP A 67 6.19 10.82 12.86
C TRP A 67 7.56 11.51 12.70
N ALA A 68 8.12 12.02 13.80
CA ALA A 68 9.39 12.72 13.79
C ALA A 68 10.54 11.82 13.32
N ASN A 69 10.56 10.57 13.77
CA ASN A 69 11.55 9.57 13.34
C ASN A 69 11.45 9.29 11.85
N SER A 70 10.24 9.02 11.33
CA SER A 70 10.05 8.76 9.90
C SER A 70 10.34 10.00 9.04
N ALA A 71 10.00 11.21 9.52
CA ALA A 71 10.31 12.46 8.82
C ALA A 71 11.83 12.72 8.76
N LEU A 72 12.55 12.48 9.86
CA LEU A 72 14.00 12.64 9.91
C LEU A 72 14.70 11.65 8.97
N ASP A 73 14.30 10.37 8.99
CA ASP A 73 14.83 9.34 8.09
C ASP A 73 14.65 9.74 6.61
N ARG A 74 13.45 10.20 6.25
CA ARG A 74 13.14 10.73 4.91
C ARG A 74 14.06 11.87 4.52
N TRP A 75 14.21 12.89 5.36
CA TRP A 75 15.02 14.08 5.03
C TRP A 75 16.49 13.75 4.86
N VAL A 76 17.05 12.86 5.69
CA VAL A 76 18.44 12.42 5.58
C VAL A 76 18.69 11.64 4.27
N LYS A 77 17.78 10.73 3.92
CA LYS A 77 17.90 9.93 2.68
C LYS A 77 17.68 10.77 1.42
N GLN A 78 16.81 11.79 1.49
CA GLN A 78 16.46 12.62 0.33
C GLN A 78 17.68 13.26 -0.32
N SER A 79 18.61 13.82 0.46
CA SER A 79 19.79 14.51 -0.06
C SER A 79 20.72 13.59 -0.89
N GLY A 80 20.91 12.34 -0.45
CA GLY A 80 21.66 11.34 -1.23
C GLY A 80 20.95 10.98 -2.54
N ARG A 81 19.63 10.80 -2.50
CA ARG A 81 18.81 10.49 -3.68
C ARG A 81 18.81 11.64 -4.69
N ASP A 82 18.66 12.87 -4.22
CA ASP A 82 18.73 14.09 -5.05
C ASP A 82 20.11 14.24 -5.69
N THR A 83 21.16 13.86 -4.98
CA THR A 83 22.53 13.84 -5.51
C THR A 83 22.65 12.88 -6.69
N ILE A 84 22.23 11.62 -6.53
CA ILE A 84 22.29 10.63 -7.62
C ILE A 84 21.45 11.10 -8.80
N HIS A 85 20.25 11.63 -8.52
CA HIS A 85 19.34 12.15 -9.54
C HIS A 85 19.95 13.31 -10.34
N ALA A 86 20.48 14.31 -9.66
CA ALA A 86 21.07 15.49 -10.29
C ALA A 86 22.28 15.12 -11.16
N ASN A 87 23.11 14.17 -10.70
CA ASN A 87 24.26 13.68 -11.47
C ASN A 87 23.81 12.85 -12.68
N ALA A 88 22.87 11.92 -12.52
CA ALA A 88 22.30 11.16 -13.64
C ALA A 88 21.72 12.07 -14.74
N ARG A 89 21.07 13.18 -14.34
CA ARG A 89 20.53 14.17 -15.27
C ARG A 89 21.62 14.97 -16.00
N LYS A 90 22.72 15.31 -15.31
CA LYS A 90 23.84 16.11 -15.87
C LYS A 90 24.85 15.27 -16.63
N ASP A 91 24.88 13.95 -16.44
CA ASP A 91 25.85 13.06 -17.06
C ASP A 91 25.73 13.11 -18.61
N PRO A 92 26.81 13.45 -19.35
CA PRO A 92 26.81 13.53 -20.81
C PRO A 92 26.40 12.21 -21.49
N ARG A 93 26.62 11.07 -20.83
CA ARG A 93 26.26 9.75 -21.35
C ARG A 93 24.76 9.46 -21.25
N LYS A 94 24.01 10.30 -20.52
CA LYS A 94 22.55 10.23 -20.32
C LYS A 94 22.10 8.82 -19.89
N PRO A 95 22.57 8.34 -18.72
CA PRO A 95 22.12 7.06 -18.20
C PRO A 95 20.61 7.08 -17.97
N ARG A 96 20.00 5.90 -18.00
CA ARG A 96 18.68 5.71 -17.43
C ARG A 96 18.83 5.34 -15.96
N TYR A 97 17.80 5.54 -15.18
CA TYR A 97 17.78 5.07 -13.80
C TYR A 97 16.50 4.32 -13.48
N ALA A 98 16.56 3.50 -12.44
CA ALA A 98 15.44 2.79 -11.86
C ALA A 98 15.28 3.16 -10.39
N ARG A 99 14.07 2.96 -9.86
CA ARG A 99 13.84 2.86 -8.42
C ARG A 99 14.10 1.43 -8.00
N VAL A 100 14.99 1.22 -7.04
CA VAL A 100 15.35 -0.13 -6.56
C VAL A 100 15.08 -0.22 -5.06
N PRO A 101 14.03 -0.96 -4.64
CA PRO A 101 13.75 -1.20 -3.23
C PRO A 101 14.90 -1.97 -2.58
N GLN A 102 15.26 -1.59 -1.35
CA GLN A 102 16.31 -2.27 -0.57
C GLN A 102 15.73 -3.35 0.36
N GLY A 103 14.42 -3.57 0.28
CA GLY A 103 13.64 -4.55 1.04
C GLY A 103 12.14 -4.29 0.88
N PRO A 104 11.31 -4.88 1.78
CA PRO A 104 9.89 -4.58 1.87
C PRO A 104 9.62 -3.08 2.04
N THR A 105 8.99 -2.49 1.04
CA THR A 105 8.77 -1.04 0.96
C THR A 105 7.30 -0.70 0.73
N CYS A 106 7.00 0.58 0.65
CA CYS A 106 5.63 1.04 0.42
C CYS A 106 5.12 0.74 -1.02
N ALA A 107 3.80 0.74 -1.20
CA ALA A 107 3.17 0.49 -2.49
C ALA A 107 3.65 1.43 -3.61
N PHE A 108 3.86 2.70 -3.28
CA PHE A 108 4.31 3.69 -4.25
C PHE A 108 5.72 3.39 -4.78
N CYS A 109 6.64 3.06 -3.88
CA CYS A 109 8.01 2.72 -4.25
C CYS A 109 8.05 1.39 -5.04
N ILE A 110 7.17 0.41 -4.74
CA ILE A 110 6.97 -0.80 -5.56
C ILE A 110 6.42 -0.48 -6.95
N MET A 111 5.39 0.38 -7.05
CA MET A 111 4.82 0.78 -8.33
C MET A 111 5.88 1.44 -9.23
N LEU A 112 6.68 2.36 -8.69
CA LEU A 112 7.75 2.98 -9.48
C LEU A 112 8.86 1.98 -9.82
N ALA A 113 9.28 1.16 -8.86
CA ALA A 113 10.28 0.13 -9.08
C ALA A 113 9.86 -0.89 -10.15
N SER A 114 8.57 -1.17 -10.30
CA SER A 114 8.08 -2.06 -11.35
C SER A 114 8.35 -1.58 -12.78
N ARG A 115 8.60 -0.27 -12.98
CA ARG A 115 8.84 0.28 -14.32
C ARG A 115 10.24 0.01 -14.86
N GLY A 116 11.19 -0.41 -14.02
CA GLY A 116 12.57 -0.68 -14.44
C GLY A 116 13.38 0.58 -14.77
N PHE A 117 14.43 0.42 -15.59
CA PHE A 117 15.32 1.49 -16.03
C PHE A 117 14.73 2.32 -17.17
N VAL A 118 13.59 2.96 -16.91
CA VAL A 118 12.88 3.78 -17.89
C VAL A 118 13.02 5.27 -17.63
N TYR A 119 13.54 5.65 -16.47
CA TYR A 119 13.54 7.04 -16.06
C TYR A 119 14.75 7.79 -16.61
N ALA A 120 14.46 8.98 -17.12
CA ALA A 120 15.44 9.97 -17.56
C ALA A 120 15.33 11.29 -16.79
N SER A 121 14.24 11.48 -16.03
CA SER A 121 13.95 12.68 -15.24
C SER A 121 13.05 12.38 -14.04
N ALA A 122 13.10 13.23 -13.00
CA ALA A 122 12.25 13.06 -11.81
C ALA A 122 10.79 12.95 -12.22
N GLU A 123 10.34 13.82 -13.12
CA GLU A 123 9.00 13.78 -13.69
C GLU A 123 8.61 12.40 -14.22
N SER A 124 9.47 11.75 -15.01
CA SER A 124 9.21 10.38 -15.48
C SER A 124 9.18 9.35 -14.34
N ALA A 125 9.88 9.61 -13.23
CA ALA A 125 10.00 8.76 -12.05
C ALA A 125 8.91 8.95 -10.98
N GLY A 126 7.86 9.74 -11.25
CA GLY A 126 6.73 9.91 -10.33
C GLY A 126 6.04 11.28 -10.35
N GLY A 127 6.47 12.23 -11.20
CA GLY A 127 5.84 13.55 -11.34
C GLY A 127 5.67 14.31 -10.02
N ASP A 128 4.53 14.99 -9.87
CA ASP A 128 4.09 15.67 -8.64
C ASP A 128 3.80 14.71 -7.47
N MET A 129 3.80 13.40 -7.72
CA MET A 129 3.63 12.36 -6.70
C MET A 129 4.97 11.79 -6.23
N ASN A 130 6.11 12.33 -6.70
CA ASN A 130 7.47 11.83 -6.36
C ASN A 130 7.89 12.01 -4.91
N ASP A 131 7.07 12.65 -4.08
CA ASP A 131 7.41 12.85 -2.69
C ASP A 131 7.62 11.50 -2.01
N TYR A 132 8.88 11.21 -1.68
CA TYR A 132 9.20 10.10 -0.81
C TYR A 132 8.50 10.32 0.50
N HIS A 133 7.72 9.37 0.95
CA HIS A 133 7.02 9.46 2.21
C HIS A 133 7.77 8.68 3.30
N ALA A 134 7.24 8.76 4.52
CA ALA A 134 7.68 7.94 5.64
C ALA A 134 7.81 6.46 5.22
N ASP A 135 8.90 5.81 5.65
CA ASP A 135 9.21 4.39 5.44
C ASP A 135 9.51 3.95 3.98
N CYS A 136 9.84 4.86 3.06
CA CYS A 136 10.39 4.45 1.75
C CYS A 136 11.92 4.27 1.78
N ASP A 137 12.35 3.06 1.48
CA ASP A 137 13.74 2.60 1.42
C ASP A 137 14.31 2.49 -0.01
N CYS A 138 13.54 2.87 -1.04
CA CYS A 138 14.01 2.69 -2.42
C CYS A 138 15.10 3.70 -2.78
N GLU A 139 16.12 3.20 -3.48
CA GLU A 139 17.24 4.01 -3.96
C GLU A 139 17.13 4.26 -5.47
N ILE A 140 17.72 5.36 -5.92
CA ILE A 140 17.84 5.68 -7.34
C ILE A 140 19.11 5.03 -7.85
N ILE A 141 19.00 4.11 -8.80
CA ILE A 141 20.17 3.43 -9.36
C ILE A 141 20.31 3.72 -10.85
N PRO A 142 21.39 4.39 -11.30
CA PRO A 142 21.66 4.63 -12.71
C PRO A 142 22.25 3.38 -13.38
N ASN A 143 22.01 3.24 -14.68
CA ASN A 143 22.60 2.22 -15.53
C ASN A 143 22.86 2.79 -16.93
N TRP A 144 24.03 2.47 -17.50
CA TRP A 144 24.47 2.97 -18.80
C TRP A 144 24.30 1.94 -19.93
N ASP A 145 23.90 0.69 -19.64
CA ASP A 145 23.47 -0.25 -20.66
C ASP A 145 22.08 0.12 -21.18
N LYS A 146 22.04 0.66 -22.39
CA LYS A 146 20.79 1.09 -23.05
C LYS A 146 19.95 -0.07 -23.58
N LYS A 147 20.54 -1.25 -23.76
CA LYS A 147 19.89 -2.41 -24.36
C LYS A 147 19.33 -3.35 -23.30
N ASN A 148 20.08 -3.61 -22.24
CA ASN A 148 19.71 -4.62 -21.25
C ASN A 148 20.20 -4.28 -19.82
N PRO A 149 19.73 -3.18 -19.21
CA PRO A 149 20.15 -2.79 -17.88
C PRO A 149 19.65 -3.80 -16.84
N LYS A 150 20.58 -4.41 -16.10
CA LYS A 150 20.31 -5.41 -15.06
C LYS A 150 21.10 -5.12 -13.79
N ILE A 151 20.49 -5.45 -12.65
CA ILE A 151 21.10 -5.43 -11.33
C ILE A 151 20.73 -6.72 -10.62
N GLU A 152 21.69 -7.32 -9.92
CA GLU A 152 21.47 -8.53 -9.13
C GLU A 152 20.40 -8.28 -8.06
N GLY A 153 19.47 -9.23 -7.91
CA GLY A 153 18.37 -9.14 -6.94
C GLY A 153 17.23 -8.18 -7.30
N TYR A 154 17.31 -7.46 -8.43
CA TYR A 154 16.25 -6.55 -8.87
C TYR A 154 15.52 -7.10 -10.11
N ASP A 155 14.26 -7.50 -9.91
CA ASP A 155 13.36 -7.99 -10.95
C ASP A 155 12.15 -7.04 -11.11
N PRO A 156 12.23 -6.03 -12.00
CA PRO A 156 11.12 -5.11 -12.25
C PRO A 156 9.88 -5.81 -12.84
N GLU A 157 10.07 -6.91 -13.58
CA GLU A 157 8.96 -7.65 -14.18
C GLU A 157 8.15 -8.40 -13.12
N ALA A 158 8.82 -9.01 -12.14
CA ALA A 158 8.14 -9.61 -11.00
C ALA A 158 7.36 -8.57 -10.17
N LEU A 159 7.96 -7.39 -9.93
CA LEU A 159 7.27 -6.29 -9.26
C LEU A 159 6.06 -5.81 -10.08
N TYR A 160 6.19 -5.73 -11.41
CA TYR A 160 5.11 -5.32 -12.31
C TYR A 160 3.94 -6.30 -12.32
N LYS A 161 4.21 -7.61 -12.23
CA LYS A 161 3.15 -8.62 -12.07
C LYS A 161 2.34 -8.41 -10.80
N ARG A 162 2.99 -8.10 -9.67
CA ARG A 162 2.31 -7.84 -8.39
C ARG A 162 1.53 -6.53 -8.40
N TYR A 163 2.11 -5.47 -8.96
CA TYR A 163 1.41 -4.21 -9.22
C TYR A 163 0.15 -4.44 -10.08
N THR A 164 0.30 -5.18 -11.18
CA THR A 164 -0.81 -5.47 -12.11
C THR A 164 -1.88 -6.33 -11.46
N ALA A 165 -1.51 -7.29 -10.62
CA ALA A 165 -2.48 -8.06 -9.84
C ALA A 165 -3.33 -7.16 -8.94
N CYS A 166 -2.71 -6.24 -8.20
CA CYS A 166 -3.43 -5.26 -7.36
C CYS A 166 -4.30 -4.32 -8.19
N ARG A 167 -3.78 -3.79 -9.31
CA ARG A 167 -4.56 -2.96 -10.23
C ARG A 167 -5.79 -3.69 -10.76
N SER A 168 -5.63 -4.95 -11.18
CA SER A 168 -6.73 -5.75 -11.72
C SER A 168 -7.85 -6.01 -10.71
N THR A 169 -7.52 -6.03 -9.41
CA THR A 169 -8.54 -6.18 -8.35
C THR A 169 -9.52 -5.01 -8.32
N VAL A 170 -9.09 -3.80 -8.68
CA VAL A 170 -9.93 -2.59 -8.62
C VAL A 170 -10.35 -2.04 -9.98
N GLU A 171 -9.96 -2.70 -11.07
CA GLU A 171 -10.07 -2.17 -12.43
C GLU A 171 -11.49 -1.74 -12.81
N ASP A 172 -12.51 -2.54 -12.48
CA ASP A 172 -13.92 -2.25 -12.75
C ASP A 172 -14.45 -1.02 -11.99
N LEU A 173 -13.75 -0.59 -10.94
CA LEU A 173 -14.11 0.58 -10.14
C LEU A 173 -13.46 1.87 -10.64
N LEU A 174 -12.47 1.79 -11.54
CA LEU A 174 -11.69 2.94 -12.01
C LEU A 174 -12.42 3.71 -13.13
N THR A 175 -13.63 4.19 -12.83
CA THR A 175 -14.51 4.88 -13.79
C THR A 175 -14.63 6.37 -13.49
N GLN A 176 -14.90 7.16 -14.54
CA GLN A 176 -15.17 8.60 -14.41
C GLN A 176 -16.35 8.89 -13.46
N ASP A 177 -17.40 8.07 -13.54
CA ASP A 177 -18.57 8.21 -12.67
C ASP A 177 -18.22 7.99 -11.20
N ARG A 178 -17.41 6.97 -10.88
CA ARG A 178 -16.97 6.75 -9.50
C ARG A 178 -16.04 7.87 -9.04
N TYR A 179 -15.12 8.33 -9.89
CA TYR A 179 -14.26 9.47 -9.59
C TYR A 179 -15.08 10.73 -9.25
N GLN A 180 -16.12 11.03 -10.02
CA GLN A 180 -17.04 12.13 -9.72
C GLN A 180 -17.73 11.95 -8.36
N GLN A 181 -18.39 10.80 -8.16
CA GLN A 181 -19.25 10.56 -7.00
C GLN A 181 -18.48 10.38 -5.69
N THR A 182 -17.31 9.76 -5.74
CA THR A 182 -16.55 9.36 -4.53
C THR A 182 -15.43 10.33 -4.17
N TYR A 183 -15.01 11.20 -5.09
CA TYR A 183 -13.93 12.15 -4.84
C TYR A 183 -14.31 13.59 -5.13
N LEU A 184 -14.79 13.94 -6.32
CA LEU A 184 -15.09 15.33 -6.65
C LEU A 184 -16.29 15.88 -5.87
N ASP A 185 -17.41 15.15 -5.82
CA ASP A 185 -18.62 15.62 -5.14
C ASP A 185 -18.42 15.80 -3.62
N PRO A 186 -17.74 14.88 -2.90
CA PRO A 186 -17.39 15.11 -1.50
C PRO A 186 -16.41 16.27 -1.30
N LEU A 187 -15.37 16.37 -2.14
CA LEU A 187 -14.37 17.44 -2.04
C LEU A 187 -15.00 18.82 -2.21
N ALA A 188 -15.88 18.98 -3.20
CA ALA A 188 -16.58 20.25 -3.44
C ALA A 188 -17.49 20.66 -2.27
N LYS A 189 -18.02 19.70 -1.50
CA LYS A 189 -18.82 19.97 -0.30
C LYS A 189 -17.97 20.37 0.91
N GLU A 190 -16.77 19.79 1.03
CA GLU A 190 -15.85 20.05 2.14
C GLU A 190 -15.06 21.35 1.93
N ASN A 191 -14.54 21.57 0.71
CA ASN A 191 -13.75 22.73 0.36
C ASN A 191 -13.85 23.02 -1.15
N ASP A 192 -14.69 23.99 -1.51
CA ASP A 192 -14.96 24.42 -2.88
C ASP A 192 -13.74 25.05 -3.59
N LYS A 193 -12.69 25.40 -2.84
CA LYS A 193 -11.44 26.00 -3.36
C LYS A 193 -10.29 25.01 -3.50
N ALA A 194 -10.48 23.75 -3.12
CA ALA A 194 -9.44 22.73 -3.26
C ALA A 194 -9.14 22.44 -4.74
N THR A 195 -7.87 22.33 -5.11
CA THR A 195 -7.47 21.80 -6.41
C THR A 195 -7.62 20.27 -6.38
N PRO A 196 -8.53 19.68 -7.16
CA PRO A 196 -8.69 18.23 -7.18
C PRO A 196 -7.51 17.56 -7.88
N LEU A 197 -7.22 16.31 -7.50
CA LEU A 197 -6.40 15.41 -8.30
C LEU A 197 -6.99 15.27 -9.70
N THR A 198 -6.16 15.05 -10.72
CA THR A 198 -6.64 14.62 -12.04
C THR A 198 -7.20 13.19 -11.97
N PHE A 199 -7.93 12.76 -12.99
CA PHE A 199 -8.46 11.39 -13.06
C PHE A 199 -7.34 10.33 -12.98
N ASP A 200 -6.21 10.54 -13.66
CA ASP A 200 -5.07 9.62 -13.63
C ASP A 200 -4.37 9.60 -12.25
N GLN A 201 -4.29 10.75 -11.59
CA GLN A 201 -3.77 10.83 -10.21
C GLN A 201 -4.71 10.12 -9.23
N TRP A 202 -6.02 10.26 -9.40
CA TRP A 202 -7.02 9.54 -8.61
C TRP A 202 -6.93 8.03 -8.85
N ILE A 203 -6.84 7.57 -10.11
CA ILE A 203 -6.63 6.15 -10.45
C ILE A 203 -5.39 5.61 -9.74
N THR A 204 -4.28 6.35 -9.84
CA THR A 204 -3.02 5.95 -9.20
C THR A 204 -3.23 5.80 -7.70
N ARG A 205 -3.91 6.75 -7.05
CA ARG A 205 -4.19 6.68 -5.61
C ARG A 205 -5.06 5.48 -5.23
N GLU A 206 -6.10 5.16 -6.00
CA GLU A 206 -6.95 4.00 -5.72
C GLU A 206 -6.17 2.68 -5.84
N ILE A 207 -5.28 2.56 -6.83
CA ILE A 207 -4.39 1.39 -6.97
C ILE A 207 -3.42 1.31 -5.78
N LEU A 208 -2.85 2.44 -5.35
CA LEU A 208 -1.94 2.47 -4.19
C LEU A 208 -2.65 2.09 -2.90
N HIS A 209 -3.87 2.57 -2.66
CA HIS A 209 -4.68 2.15 -1.51
C HIS A 209 -4.97 0.64 -1.53
N GLU A 210 -5.20 0.06 -2.70
CA GLU A 210 -5.38 -1.38 -2.86
C GLU A 210 -4.08 -2.14 -2.52
N MET A 211 -2.95 -1.65 -3.03
CA MET A 211 -1.64 -2.22 -2.75
C MET A 211 -1.26 -2.09 -1.27
N ASP A 212 -1.54 -0.98 -0.60
CA ASP A 212 -1.20 -0.74 0.80
C ASP A 212 -1.89 -1.72 1.77
N TRP A 213 -2.97 -2.36 1.34
CA TRP A 213 -3.59 -3.46 2.09
C TRP A 213 -2.80 -4.77 2.01
N ARG A 214 -1.93 -4.92 1.00
CA ARG A 214 -1.10 -6.13 0.84
C ARG A 214 0.08 -6.13 1.79
N ASP A 215 0.53 -7.33 2.13
CA ASP A 215 1.75 -7.56 2.86
C ASP A 215 2.96 -6.97 2.09
N ARG A 216 3.80 -6.22 2.80
CA ARG A 216 4.95 -5.52 2.19
C ARG A 216 6.00 -6.49 1.66
N GLN A 217 6.21 -7.63 2.32
CA GLN A 217 7.12 -8.66 1.83
C GLN A 217 6.55 -9.27 0.55
N TRP A 218 5.26 -9.61 0.54
CA TRP A 218 4.59 -10.09 -0.65
C TRP A 218 4.72 -9.11 -1.83
N LEU A 219 4.51 -7.81 -1.62
CA LEU A 219 4.69 -6.81 -2.67
C LEU A 219 6.13 -6.77 -3.21
N TYR A 220 7.12 -6.94 -2.33
CA TYR A 220 8.54 -6.89 -2.68
C TYR A 220 8.97 -8.12 -3.48
N ASP A 221 8.78 -9.33 -2.96
CA ASP A 221 9.33 -10.56 -3.56
C ASP A 221 8.30 -11.66 -3.87
N GLY A 222 7.04 -11.48 -3.46
CA GLY A 222 5.97 -12.46 -3.66
C GLY A 222 5.87 -13.51 -2.55
N THR A 223 6.65 -13.41 -1.48
CA THR A 223 6.54 -14.29 -0.31
C THR A 223 5.14 -14.17 0.28
N GLN A 224 4.43 -15.30 0.36
CA GLN A 224 3.08 -15.32 0.90
C GLN A 224 3.12 -15.10 2.43
N PRO A 225 2.25 -14.22 2.97
CA PRO A 225 2.18 -14.03 4.41
C PRO A 225 1.71 -15.32 5.10
N ALA A 226 2.23 -15.57 6.31
CA ALA A 226 1.82 -16.70 7.13
C ALA A 226 0.36 -16.57 7.58
N ILE A 227 -0.30 -17.71 7.77
CA ILE A 227 -1.59 -17.78 8.46
C ILE A 227 -1.31 -17.75 9.96
N GLU A 228 -1.76 -16.70 10.62
CA GLU A 228 -1.55 -16.45 12.05
C GLU A 228 -2.86 -16.56 12.82
N PHE A 229 -2.76 -16.90 14.10
CA PHE A 229 -3.89 -17.00 15.02
C PHE A 229 -3.57 -16.24 16.29
N ALA A 230 -4.59 -15.61 16.89
CA ALA A 230 -4.43 -14.88 18.15
C ALA A 230 -3.93 -15.78 19.30
N ASN A 231 -4.25 -17.07 19.27
CA ASN A 231 -3.78 -18.07 20.23
C ASN A 231 -3.96 -19.50 19.69
N GLU A 232 -3.31 -20.47 20.36
CA GLU A 232 -3.32 -21.88 19.97
C GLU A 232 -4.71 -22.54 20.10
N ALA A 233 -5.55 -22.08 21.03
CA ALA A 233 -6.90 -22.62 21.18
C ALA A 233 -7.79 -22.28 19.98
N LEU A 234 -7.73 -21.02 19.53
CA LEU A 234 -8.41 -20.56 18.31
C LEU A 234 -7.90 -21.32 17.08
N ARG A 235 -6.57 -21.51 16.98
CA ARG A 235 -5.98 -22.30 15.90
C ARG A 235 -6.57 -23.70 15.80
N LYS A 236 -6.56 -24.46 16.90
CA LYS A 236 -7.10 -25.83 16.93
C LYS A 236 -8.59 -25.85 16.60
N GLU A 237 -9.37 -24.94 17.19
CA GLU A 237 -10.81 -24.84 16.90
C GLU A 237 -11.07 -24.59 15.41
N THR A 238 -10.34 -23.66 14.79
CA THR A 238 -10.53 -23.30 13.40
C THR A 238 -10.08 -24.43 12.45
N GLU A 239 -8.95 -25.09 12.76
CA GLU A 239 -8.45 -26.24 11.98
C GLU A 239 -9.42 -27.43 12.05
N GLU A 240 -10.03 -27.69 13.21
CA GLU A 240 -10.93 -28.83 13.43
C GLU A 240 -12.35 -28.58 12.89
N ASN A 241 -12.91 -27.38 13.12
CA ASN A 241 -14.34 -27.11 12.91
C ASN A 241 -14.64 -26.17 11.73
N ARG A 242 -13.64 -25.43 11.25
CA ARG A 242 -13.79 -24.37 10.24
C ARG A 242 -12.76 -24.48 9.13
N ALA A 243 -12.40 -25.70 8.73
CA ALA A 243 -11.37 -25.96 7.72
C ALA A 243 -11.59 -25.20 6.39
N GLN A 244 -12.84 -24.87 6.04
CA GLN A 244 -13.19 -24.02 4.88
C GLN A 244 -12.65 -22.60 4.97
N GLU A 245 -12.49 -22.05 6.18
CA GLU A 245 -11.91 -20.72 6.39
C GLU A 245 -10.40 -20.73 6.24
N ILE A 246 -9.75 -21.84 6.63
CA ILE A 246 -8.32 -22.05 6.35
C ILE A 246 -8.07 -22.09 4.84
N ARG A 247 -8.95 -22.74 4.07
CA ARG A 247 -8.85 -22.74 2.60
C ARG A 247 -9.02 -21.34 2.01
N THR A 248 -9.95 -20.54 2.54
CA THR A 248 -10.08 -19.12 2.17
C THR A 248 -8.82 -18.33 2.53
N ALA A 249 -8.24 -18.57 3.71
CA ALA A 249 -6.99 -17.94 4.13
C ALA A 249 -5.82 -18.27 3.20
N GLU A 250 -5.66 -19.55 2.81
CA GLU A 250 -4.66 -20.00 1.83
C GLU A 250 -4.84 -19.30 0.47
N ARG A 251 -6.08 -19.06 0.05
CA ARG A 251 -6.35 -18.31 -1.19
C ARG A 251 -6.08 -16.83 -1.07
N ALA A 252 -6.44 -16.22 0.06
CA ALA A 252 -6.21 -14.80 0.29
C ALA A 252 -4.71 -14.45 0.35
N ARG A 253 -3.88 -15.29 0.99
CA ARG A 253 -2.43 -15.06 1.08
C ARG A 253 -1.71 -15.15 -0.27
N MET A 254 -2.27 -15.87 -1.26
CA MET A 254 -1.75 -15.84 -2.64
C MET A 254 -1.82 -14.44 -3.25
N HIS A 255 -2.77 -13.62 -2.80
CA HIS A 255 -2.94 -12.21 -3.22
C HIS A 255 -2.24 -11.23 -2.28
N GLY A 256 -1.41 -11.71 -1.36
CA GLY A 256 -0.70 -10.87 -0.39
C GLY A 256 -1.56 -10.38 0.77
N ILE A 257 -2.75 -10.93 0.99
CA ILE A 257 -3.59 -10.57 2.13
C ILE A 257 -3.18 -11.41 3.33
N LYS A 258 -2.81 -10.77 4.45
CA LYS A 258 -2.37 -11.45 5.67
C LYS A 258 -3.56 -12.03 6.46
N PRO A 259 -3.70 -13.36 6.56
CA PRO A 259 -4.75 -13.98 7.35
C PRO A 259 -4.30 -14.06 8.81
N TYR A 260 -4.80 -13.14 9.65
CA TYR A 260 -4.58 -13.18 11.09
C TYR A 260 -5.91 -13.42 11.77
N PHE A 261 -6.22 -14.67 12.10
CA PHE A 261 -7.43 -15.03 12.83
C PHE A 261 -7.41 -14.42 14.24
N GLN A 262 -8.46 -13.68 14.58
CA GLN A 262 -8.63 -13.06 15.90
C GLN A 262 -9.81 -13.65 16.66
N VAL A 263 -9.86 -13.41 17.96
CA VAL A 263 -11.08 -13.66 18.74
C VAL A 263 -12.14 -12.68 18.24
N ASP A 264 -13.23 -13.21 17.69
CA ASP A 264 -14.24 -12.49 16.92
C ASP A 264 -15.25 -11.72 17.79
N TYR A 265 -14.90 -11.46 19.04
CA TYR A 265 -15.68 -10.61 19.93
C TYR A 265 -14.79 -9.87 20.92
N LYS A 266 -15.30 -8.74 21.39
CA LYS A 266 -14.81 -8.07 22.60
C LYS A 266 -15.96 -7.91 23.59
N GLU A 267 -15.63 -7.97 24.87
CA GLU A 267 -16.58 -7.66 25.92
C GLU A 267 -16.65 -6.14 26.07
N ILE A 268 -17.87 -5.60 26.02
CA ILE A 268 -18.16 -4.19 26.20
C ILE A 268 -19.18 -4.06 27.32
N GLU A 269 -18.93 -3.15 28.25
CA GLU A 269 -19.92 -2.82 29.27
C GLU A 269 -20.99 -1.94 28.64
N ASN A 270 -22.26 -2.32 28.79
CA ASN A 270 -23.37 -1.48 28.39
C ASN A 270 -23.47 -0.29 29.36
N PRO A 271 -23.29 0.96 28.90
CA PRO A 271 -23.21 2.13 29.77
C PRO A 271 -24.53 2.46 30.50
N ARG A 272 -25.66 1.84 30.11
CA ARG A 272 -26.96 2.03 30.76
C ARG A 272 -27.29 0.95 31.78
N THR A 273 -26.91 -0.29 31.51
CA THR A 273 -27.28 -1.44 32.34
C THR A 273 -26.14 -1.98 33.18
N HIS A 274 -24.90 -1.55 32.91
CA HIS A 274 -23.66 -2.10 33.50
C HIS A 274 -23.49 -3.61 33.27
N VAL A 275 -24.19 -4.16 32.27
CA VAL A 275 -24.07 -5.56 31.87
C VAL A 275 -22.99 -5.69 30.81
N MET A 276 -22.11 -6.68 30.96
CA MET A 276 -21.13 -7.03 29.93
C MET A 276 -21.83 -7.69 28.75
N GLU A 277 -21.71 -7.09 27.57
CA GLU A 277 -22.22 -7.59 26.31
C GLU A 277 -21.07 -7.95 25.36
N ARG A 278 -21.31 -8.86 24.42
CA ARG A 278 -20.33 -9.20 23.38
C ARG A 278 -20.57 -8.36 22.14
N ALA A 279 -19.60 -7.52 21.77
CA ALA A 279 -19.54 -6.89 20.47
C ALA A 279 -18.74 -7.75 19.50
N GLY A 280 -19.35 -8.12 18.37
CA GLY A 280 -18.67 -8.90 17.33
C GLY A 280 -17.56 -8.11 16.62
N LEU A 281 -16.48 -8.81 16.32
CA LEU A 281 -15.33 -8.38 15.54
C LEU A 281 -15.22 -9.20 14.26
N ALA A 282 -14.47 -8.69 13.29
CA ALA A 282 -14.18 -9.37 12.03
C ALA A 282 -13.36 -10.64 12.27
N ASP A 283 -13.47 -11.60 11.35
CA ASP A 283 -12.76 -12.88 11.46
C ASP A 283 -11.22 -12.69 11.54
N TRP A 284 -10.68 -11.72 10.79
CA TRP A 284 -9.27 -11.39 10.80
C TRP A 284 -8.97 -10.00 11.36
N ARG A 285 -7.84 -9.91 12.08
CA ARG A 285 -7.28 -8.64 12.58
C ARG A 285 -7.11 -7.65 11.44
N GLY A 286 -7.39 -6.37 11.71
CA GLY A 286 -7.41 -5.33 10.67
C GLY A 286 -8.77 -5.22 9.96
N GLY A 287 -9.81 -5.87 10.50
CA GLY A 287 -11.18 -5.64 10.10
C GLY A 287 -11.61 -6.37 8.83
N THR A 288 -11.03 -7.54 8.55
CA THR A 288 -11.39 -8.35 7.37
C THR A 288 -12.29 -9.51 7.79
N GLU A 289 -13.55 -9.44 7.39
CA GLU A 289 -14.51 -10.54 7.51
C GLU A 289 -14.36 -11.49 6.32
N ILE A 290 -14.57 -12.79 6.53
CA ILE A 290 -14.56 -13.79 5.46
C ILE A 290 -15.85 -14.60 5.43
N LYS A 291 -16.27 -15.01 4.24
CA LYS A 291 -17.38 -15.95 4.04
C LYS A 291 -17.05 -16.90 2.89
N THR A 292 -16.82 -18.16 3.22
CA THR A 292 -16.71 -19.23 2.22
C THR A 292 -18.11 -19.64 1.76
N LEU A 293 -18.40 -19.54 0.46
CA LEU A 293 -19.75 -19.71 -0.10
C LEU A 293 -20.05 -21.16 -0.51
N ASP A 294 -19.74 -22.12 0.35
CA ASP A 294 -19.95 -23.56 0.11
C ASP A 294 -21.44 -23.95 0.02
N THR A 295 -22.30 -23.25 0.77
CA THR A 295 -23.71 -23.59 0.97
C THR A 295 -24.67 -22.47 0.57
N ALA A 296 -24.16 -21.25 0.37
CA ALA A 296 -24.96 -20.07 0.05
C ALA A 296 -25.52 -20.15 -1.38
N LYS A 297 -26.81 -19.84 -1.55
CA LYS A 297 -27.52 -19.98 -2.84
C LYS A 297 -28.29 -18.75 -3.31
N THR A 298 -28.58 -17.80 -2.42
CA THR A 298 -29.59 -16.78 -2.68
C THR A 298 -29.09 -15.37 -2.39
N ALA A 299 -29.65 -14.38 -3.09
CA ALA A 299 -29.42 -12.97 -2.83
C ALA A 299 -29.72 -12.59 -1.37
N ARG A 300 -30.74 -13.20 -0.75
CA ARG A 300 -31.08 -12.98 0.67
C ARG A 300 -29.96 -13.43 1.60
N THR A 301 -29.31 -14.54 1.30
CA THR A 301 -28.17 -15.04 2.08
C THR A 301 -27.00 -14.07 2.00
N ILE A 302 -26.65 -13.61 0.79
CA ILE A 302 -25.57 -12.63 0.57
C ILE A 302 -25.87 -11.29 1.26
N ASP A 303 -27.10 -10.78 1.12
CA ASP A 303 -27.54 -9.56 1.81
C ASP A 303 -27.46 -9.71 3.34
N SER A 304 -27.80 -10.88 3.87
CA SER A 304 -27.68 -11.15 5.30
C SER A 304 -26.22 -11.16 5.76
N TYR A 305 -25.29 -11.71 4.97
CA TYR A 305 -23.86 -11.67 5.31
C TYR A 305 -23.34 -10.23 5.34
N LEU A 306 -23.68 -9.41 4.34
CA LEU A 306 -23.33 -7.99 4.32
C LEU A 306 -23.95 -7.24 5.52
N GLY A 307 -25.22 -7.53 5.83
CA GLY A 307 -25.93 -6.97 6.97
C GLY A 307 -25.27 -7.30 8.31
N ASN A 308 -24.87 -8.55 8.53
CA ASN A 308 -24.20 -8.99 9.75
C ASN A 308 -22.80 -8.39 9.86
N THR A 309 -22.04 -8.37 8.76
CA THR A 309 -20.71 -7.76 8.72
C THR A 309 -20.78 -6.28 9.08
N SER A 310 -21.79 -5.55 8.59
CA SER A 310 -21.94 -4.12 8.90
C SER A 310 -22.20 -3.77 10.36
N LYS A 311 -22.47 -4.77 11.22
CA LYS A 311 -22.64 -4.60 12.66
C LYS A 311 -21.35 -4.88 13.44
N LYS A 312 -20.34 -5.49 12.82
CA LYS A 312 -19.07 -5.81 13.47
C LYS A 312 -18.26 -4.53 13.64
N ALA A 313 -17.72 -4.32 14.84
CA ALA A 313 -17.21 -3.01 15.26
C ALA A 313 -15.95 -2.56 14.50
N ASP A 314 -15.13 -3.51 14.04
CA ASP A 314 -13.87 -3.28 13.33
C ASP A 314 -13.94 -3.64 11.85
N ALA A 315 -15.07 -4.13 11.34
CA ALA A 315 -15.16 -4.60 9.97
C ALA A 315 -15.08 -3.46 8.95
N THR A 316 -14.02 -3.48 8.15
CA THR A 316 -13.76 -2.55 7.03
C THR A 316 -13.78 -3.26 5.70
N ARG A 317 -13.60 -4.59 5.68
CA ARG A 317 -13.56 -5.42 4.48
C ARG A 317 -14.36 -6.70 4.68
N LEU A 318 -14.96 -7.19 3.59
CA LEU A 318 -15.59 -8.50 3.53
C LEU A 318 -15.10 -9.24 2.29
N ILE A 319 -14.58 -10.45 2.47
CA ILE A 319 -14.18 -11.34 1.38
C ILE A 319 -15.19 -12.46 1.26
N PHE A 320 -15.85 -12.55 0.10
CA PHE A 320 -16.59 -13.73 -0.31
C PHE A 320 -15.68 -14.67 -1.09
N ASP A 321 -15.45 -15.88 -0.59
CA ASP A 321 -14.75 -16.92 -1.36
C ASP A 321 -15.77 -17.78 -2.10
N ASN A 322 -15.83 -17.60 -3.43
CA ASN A 322 -16.76 -18.30 -4.32
C ASN A 322 -16.14 -19.53 -5.01
N THR A 323 -14.88 -19.83 -4.71
CA THR A 323 -14.10 -20.90 -5.38
C THR A 323 -14.74 -22.27 -5.27
N GLU A 324 -15.29 -22.57 -4.10
CA GLU A 324 -15.92 -23.87 -3.79
C GLU A 324 -17.44 -23.85 -3.93
N SER A 325 -18.05 -22.72 -4.28
CA SER A 325 -19.51 -22.65 -4.35
C SER A 325 -20.05 -23.58 -5.45
N LEU A 326 -21.00 -24.44 -5.12
CA LEU A 326 -21.70 -25.25 -6.13
C LEU A 326 -22.96 -24.55 -6.69
N TYR A 327 -23.29 -23.36 -6.17
CA TYR A 327 -24.62 -22.77 -6.35
C TYR A 327 -24.61 -21.38 -6.98
N LEU A 328 -23.50 -20.64 -6.87
CA LEU A 328 -23.39 -19.27 -7.38
C LEU A 328 -22.28 -19.19 -8.42
N THR A 329 -22.60 -18.64 -9.61
CA THR A 329 -21.56 -18.13 -10.51
C THR A 329 -20.98 -16.83 -9.97
N ASP A 330 -19.82 -16.42 -10.47
CA ASP A 330 -19.20 -15.16 -10.07
C ASP A 330 -20.09 -13.96 -10.45
N GLU A 331 -20.73 -14.00 -11.62
CA GLU A 331 -21.64 -12.96 -12.10
C GLU A 331 -22.88 -12.81 -11.21
N GLN A 332 -23.49 -13.93 -10.80
CA GLN A 332 -24.64 -13.93 -9.89
C GLN A 332 -24.26 -13.36 -8.53
N LEU A 333 -23.10 -13.73 -7.99
CA LEU A 333 -22.62 -13.20 -6.72
C LEU A 333 -22.38 -11.69 -6.80
N VAL A 334 -21.71 -11.22 -7.85
CA VAL A 334 -21.46 -9.79 -8.09
C VAL A 334 -22.78 -9.02 -8.20
N GLU A 335 -23.75 -9.56 -8.94
CA GLU A 335 -25.09 -8.97 -9.04
C GLU A 335 -25.77 -8.86 -7.67
N PHE A 336 -25.71 -9.91 -6.85
CA PHE A 336 -26.32 -9.91 -5.52
C PHE A 336 -25.64 -8.91 -4.59
N ILE A 337 -24.31 -8.82 -4.62
CA ILE A 337 -23.55 -7.82 -3.87
C ILE A 337 -23.97 -6.43 -4.30
N ASN A 338 -24.03 -6.15 -5.61
CA ASN A 338 -24.36 -4.82 -6.14
C ASN A 338 -25.78 -4.37 -5.77
N ARG A 339 -26.76 -5.26 -5.80
CA ARG A 339 -28.15 -4.98 -5.38
C ARG A 339 -28.29 -4.66 -3.88
N SER A 340 -27.36 -5.10 -3.03
CA SER A 340 -27.43 -4.81 -1.59
C SER A 340 -27.01 -3.38 -1.25
N HIS A 341 -27.74 -2.74 -0.35
CA HIS A 341 -27.38 -1.43 0.22
C HIS A 341 -26.75 -1.53 1.61
N ARG A 342 -26.39 -2.75 2.06
CA ARG A 342 -25.73 -3.01 3.34
C ARG A 342 -24.21 -2.78 3.22
N PHE A 343 -23.53 -2.65 4.37
CA PHE A 343 -22.07 -2.49 4.46
C PHE A 343 -21.47 -1.35 3.61
N ARG A 344 -22.19 -0.21 3.49
CA ARG A 344 -21.85 0.90 2.58
C ARG A 344 -20.47 1.55 2.79
N ARG A 345 -19.92 1.44 3.99
CA ARG A 345 -18.64 2.07 4.37
C ARG A 345 -17.44 1.13 4.21
N GLY A 346 -17.67 -0.17 4.01
CA GLY A 346 -16.62 -1.16 3.86
C GLY A 346 -16.43 -1.59 2.42
N ALA A 347 -15.27 -2.17 2.12
CA ALA A 347 -14.96 -2.73 0.82
C ALA A 347 -15.39 -4.20 0.74
N VAL A 348 -15.97 -4.61 -0.39
CA VAL A 348 -16.42 -5.99 -0.60
C VAL A 348 -15.60 -6.62 -1.71
N TYR A 349 -15.01 -7.77 -1.43
CA TYR A 349 -14.19 -8.53 -2.36
C TYR A 349 -14.79 -9.90 -2.65
N VAL A 350 -14.46 -10.42 -3.82
CA VAL A 350 -14.78 -11.79 -4.25
C VAL A 350 -13.49 -12.47 -4.65
N ILE A 351 -13.22 -13.65 -4.10
CA ILE A 351 -12.31 -14.63 -4.69
C ILE A 351 -13.16 -15.45 -5.66
N THR A 352 -12.97 -15.23 -6.95
CA THR A 352 -13.75 -15.84 -8.03
C THR A 352 -13.51 -17.34 -8.12
N LYS A 353 -14.32 -18.06 -8.89
CA LYS A 353 -14.11 -19.49 -9.16
C LYS A 353 -12.72 -19.83 -9.69
N SER A 354 -12.14 -18.92 -10.46
CA SER A 354 -10.78 -19.05 -11.00
C SER A 354 -9.67 -18.70 -9.99
N GLY A 355 -10.02 -18.29 -8.77
CA GLY A 355 -9.08 -17.87 -7.73
C GLY A 355 -8.61 -16.41 -7.84
N LYS A 356 -9.15 -15.61 -8.77
CA LYS A 356 -8.85 -14.17 -8.88
C LYS A 356 -9.55 -13.37 -7.79
N LEU A 357 -8.87 -12.36 -7.25
CA LEU A 357 -9.45 -11.42 -6.29
C LEU A 357 -9.97 -10.17 -7.01
N LEU A 358 -11.26 -9.88 -6.84
CA LEU A 358 -11.94 -8.70 -7.40
C LEU A 358 -12.58 -7.88 -6.29
N ARG A 359 -12.47 -6.56 -6.36
CA ARG A 359 -13.18 -5.62 -5.49
C ARG A 359 -14.46 -5.17 -6.17
N ILE A 360 -15.59 -5.38 -5.50
CA ILE A 360 -16.93 -5.09 -6.02
C ILE A 360 -17.46 -3.76 -5.49
N LYS A 361 -17.10 -3.37 -4.25
CA LYS A 361 -17.56 -2.13 -3.60
C LYS A 361 -16.44 -1.35 -2.93
#